data_AF-A0AA43HX86-F1
#
_entry.id   AF-A0AA43HX86-F1
#
_cell.length_a   1.000
_cell.length_b   1.000
_cell.length_c   1.000
_cell.angle_alpha   90.00
_cell.angle_beta   90.00
_cell.angle_gamma   90.00
#
_symmetry.space_group_name_H-M   'P 1'
#
loop_
_entity.id
_entity.type
_entity.pdbx_description
1 polymer ?
#
loop_
_entity_poly.entity_id
_entity_poly.type
_entity_poly.pdbx_seq_one_letter_code
_entity_poly.pdbx_strand_id
1 'polypeptide(L)'
;MTYIDIINSAWELREQGIISVHEHDLYNYLVHRCNRLNWKNPFNQSTEIICAILGINRNAFTSRRNRLQQLGLIKFKEGTAKTRPAQYTLLCILQDTVKDTHSATLTDTVSYTLDYTLPCTYTKDNTKQDKKEEKKEKEILNTPTVEEISIYCNERQNGIDAGVFFDFYQSKGWMIGRNKMRDWRAAVRVWEKKQPASKHNSADHDNSKSYENF
;
A
#
# COMPACT_ATOMS: atom_id res chain seq x y z
N MET A 1 16.94 -17.53 28.16
CA MET A 1 16.84 -17.27 26.72
C MET A 1 18.17 -16.69 26.25
N THR A 2 18.86 -17.33 25.31
CA THR A 2 20.12 -16.80 24.78
C THR A 2 19.86 -15.91 23.56
N TYR A 3 20.79 -15.02 23.24
CA TYR A 3 20.71 -14.18 22.03
C TYR A 3 20.46 -15.01 20.77
N ILE A 4 21.13 -16.15 20.67
CA ILE A 4 21.10 -17.02 19.50
C ILE A 4 19.73 -17.67 19.32
N ASP A 5 19.05 -18.08 20.40
CA ASP A 5 17.70 -18.67 20.33
C ASP A 5 16.68 -17.69 19.72
N ILE A 6 16.78 -16.41 20.10
CA ILE A 6 15.88 -15.36 19.59
C ILE A 6 16.14 -15.07 18.11
N ILE A 7 17.41 -15.07 17.70
CA ILE A 7 17.76 -14.89 16.28
C ILE A 7 17.30 -16.08 15.46
N ASN A 8 17.48 -17.31 15.95
CA ASN A 8 17.05 -18.52 15.25
C ASN A 8 15.52 -18.56 15.08
N SER A 9 14.76 -18.27 16.14
CA SER A 9 13.29 -18.17 16.02
C SER A 9 12.85 -17.09 15.02
N ALA A 10 13.57 -15.96 14.92
CA ALA A 10 13.28 -14.96 13.89
C ALA A 10 13.51 -15.48 12.46
N TRP A 11 14.50 -16.35 12.26
CA TRP A 11 14.75 -17.00 10.97
C TRP A 11 13.65 -18.00 10.63
N GLU A 12 13.22 -18.82 11.59
CA GLU A 12 12.10 -19.77 11.40
C GLU A 12 10.82 -19.04 10.98
N LEU A 13 10.48 -17.93 11.65
CA LEU A 13 9.31 -17.12 11.29
C LEU A 13 9.41 -16.54 9.86
N ARG A 14 10.62 -16.25 9.38
CA ARG A 14 10.87 -15.75 8.03
C ARG A 14 10.76 -16.86 7.00
N GLU A 15 11.29 -18.05 7.29
CA GLU A 15 11.17 -19.23 6.43
C GLU A 15 9.73 -19.69 6.26
N GLN A 16 8.93 -19.59 7.33
CA GLN A 16 7.48 -19.83 7.31
C GLN A 16 6.69 -18.72 6.58
N GLY A 17 7.35 -17.61 6.20
CA GLY A 17 6.69 -16.49 5.51
C GLY A 17 5.77 -15.65 6.41
N ILE A 18 5.84 -15.82 7.74
CA ILE A 18 5.03 -15.07 8.71
C ILE A 18 5.48 -13.61 8.76
N ILE A 19 6.80 -13.39 8.73
CA ILE A 19 7.43 -12.07 8.68
C ILE A 19 8.11 -11.84 7.34
N SER A 20 8.00 -10.60 6.85
CA SER A 20 8.75 -10.13 5.69
C SER A 20 10.24 -10.01 6.01
N VAL A 21 11.10 -10.05 4.98
CA VAL A 21 12.54 -9.74 5.08
C VAL A 21 12.79 -8.42 5.82
N HIS A 22 11.98 -7.42 5.52
CA HIS A 22 12.11 -6.09 6.12
C HIS A 22 11.64 -6.01 7.57
N GLU A 23 10.71 -6.87 7.96
CA GLU A 23 10.23 -6.98 9.34
C GLU A 23 11.23 -7.76 10.18
N HIS A 24 11.81 -8.81 9.61
CA HIS A 24 12.92 -9.57 10.18
C HIS A 24 14.13 -8.68 10.46
N ASP A 25 14.56 -7.83 9.52
CA ASP A 25 15.67 -6.90 9.74
C ASP A 25 15.40 -5.93 10.90
N LEU A 26 14.19 -5.39 10.98
CA LEU A 26 13.79 -4.49 12.07
C LEU A 26 13.78 -5.22 13.42
N TYR A 27 13.22 -6.43 13.45
CA TYR A 27 13.18 -7.25 14.67
C TYR A 27 14.58 -7.61 15.15
N ASN A 28 15.45 -8.12 14.27
CA ASN A 28 16.82 -8.48 14.60
C ASN A 28 17.62 -7.27 15.10
N TYR A 29 17.42 -6.10 14.50
CA TYR A 29 18.03 -4.87 14.99
C TYR A 29 17.61 -4.56 16.44
N LEU A 30 16.32 -4.69 16.75
CA LEU A 30 15.81 -4.46 18.11
C LEU A 30 16.35 -5.49 19.11
N VAL A 31 16.46 -6.76 18.71
CA VAL A 31 17.07 -7.83 19.52
C VAL A 31 18.56 -7.55 19.77
N HIS A 32 19.31 -7.19 18.73
CA HIS A 32 20.71 -6.79 18.84
C HIS A 32 20.88 -5.59 19.76
N ARG A 33 19.98 -4.59 19.66
CA ARG A 33 19.99 -3.42 20.54
C ARG A 33 19.72 -3.81 22.00
N CYS A 34 18.76 -4.70 22.25
CA CYS A 34 18.48 -5.23 23.58
C CYS A 34 19.67 -5.99 24.16
N ASN A 35 20.32 -6.84 23.36
CA ASN A 35 21.53 -7.56 23.75
C ASN A 35 22.67 -6.59 24.14
N ARG A 36 22.89 -5.53 23.36
CA ARG A 36 23.87 -4.47 23.68
C ARG A 36 23.53 -3.69 24.96
N LEU A 37 22.28 -3.69 25.38
CA LEU A 37 21.82 -3.07 26.62
C LEU A 37 21.74 -4.09 27.77
N ASN A 38 22.43 -5.23 27.65
CA ASN A 38 22.44 -6.33 28.63
C ASN A 38 21.03 -6.83 28.95
N TRP A 39 20.19 -6.99 27.91
CA TRP A 39 18.82 -7.50 28.04
C TRP A 39 17.88 -6.64 28.90
N LYS A 40 18.16 -5.34 29.00
CA LYS A 40 17.22 -4.38 29.59
C LYS A 40 15.94 -4.33 28.75
N ASN A 41 14.82 -4.72 29.37
CA ASN A 41 13.51 -4.74 28.75
C ASN A 41 12.49 -4.19 29.77
N PRO A 42 11.83 -3.05 29.52
CA PRO A 42 11.82 -2.26 28.28
C PRO A 42 13.09 -1.43 28.05
N PHE A 43 13.39 -1.13 26.78
CA PHE A 43 14.48 -0.23 26.39
C PHE A 43 14.01 0.90 25.48
N ASN A 44 14.79 1.98 25.45
CA ASN A 44 14.50 3.17 24.66
C ASN A 44 15.28 3.15 23.35
N GLN A 45 14.61 3.48 22.24
CA GLN A 45 15.26 3.61 20.94
C GLN A 45 14.62 4.70 20.08
N SER A 46 15.46 5.59 19.53
CA SER A 46 15.02 6.66 18.62
C SER A 46 14.63 6.06 17.27
N THR A 47 13.47 6.49 16.77
CA THR A 47 12.97 6.12 15.44
C THR A 47 13.90 6.61 14.34
N GLU A 48 14.48 7.80 14.49
CA GLU A 48 15.42 8.39 13.55
C GLU A 48 16.69 7.52 13.41
N ILE A 49 17.24 7.06 14.54
CA ILE A 49 18.43 6.19 14.54
C ILE A 49 18.13 4.86 13.85
N ILE A 50 16.98 4.24 14.13
CA ILE A 50 16.59 2.98 13.47
C ILE A 50 16.44 3.19 11.97
N CYS A 51 15.73 4.25 11.56
CA CYS A 51 15.53 4.57 10.16
C CYS A 51 16.86 4.82 9.43
N ALA A 52 17.81 5.51 10.07
CA ALA A 52 19.13 5.77 9.53
C ALA A 52 19.95 4.48 9.35
N ILE A 53 19.95 3.60 10.35
CA ILE A 53 20.73 2.35 10.29
C ILE A 53 20.14 1.36 9.29
N LEU A 54 18.80 1.24 9.25
CA LEU A 54 18.12 0.33 8.32
C LEU A 54 17.92 0.93 6.92
N GLY A 55 18.29 2.20 6.71
CA GLY A 55 18.12 2.89 5.43
C GLY A 55 16.67 3.01 4.97
N ILE A 56 15.71 3.13 5.90
CA ILE A 56 14.27 3.08 5.61
C ILE A 56 13.59 4.40 5.96
N ASN A 57 12.56 4.74 5.19
CA ASN A 57 11.75 5.93 5.48
C ASN A 57 10.84 5.70 6.71
N ARG A 58 10.43 6.79 7.34
CA ARG A 58 9.62 6.77 8.57
C ARG A 58 8.28 6.04 8.41
N ASN A 59 7.65 6.14 7.23
CA ASN A 59 6.36 5.50 6.98
C ASN A 59 6.51 3.98 6.91
N ALA A 60 7.52 3.49 6.19
CA ALA A 60 7.86 2.08 6.11
C ALA A 60 8.22 1.51 7.48
N PHE A 61 8.99 2.27 8.28
CA PHE A 61 9.27 1.91 9.66
C PHE A 61 7.97 1.75 10.48
N THR A 62 7.06 2.72 10.43
CA THR A 62 5.79 2.68 11.16
C THR A 62 4.97 1.46 10.77
N SER A 63 4.83 1.18 9.47
CA SER A 63 4.11 -0.01 8.98
C SER A 63 4.72 -1.31 9.48
N ARG A 64 6.04 -1.47 9.38
CA ARG A 64 6.77 -2.68 9.83
C ARG A 64 6.68 -2.86 11.35
N ARG A 65 6.87 -1.78 12.12
CA ARG A 65 6.74 -1.78 13.58
C ARG A 65 5.34 -2.21 14.01
N ASN A 66 4.30 -1.66 13.38
CA ASN A 66 2.92 -2.01 13.68
C ASN A 66 2.63 -3.48 13.33
N ARG A 67 3.20 -3.99 12.22
CA ARG A 67 3.08 -5.41 11.85
C ARG A 67 3.72 -6.33 12.87
N LEU A 68 4.94 -6.02 13.33
CA LEU A 68 5.62 -6.78 14.38
C LEU A 68 4.84 -6.76 15.70
N GLN A 69 4.15 -5.66 16.02
CA GLN A 69 3.27 -5.60 17.19
C GLN A 69 2.01 -6.47 17.01
N GLN A 70 1.40 -6.47 15.83
CA GLN A 70 0.24 -7.33 15.55
C GLN A 70 0.58 -8.82 15.64
N LEU A 71 1.82 -9.19 15.28
CA LEU A 71 2.34 -10.54 15.43
C LEU A 71 2.71 -10.89 16.89
N GLY A 72 2.62 -9.93 17.82
CA GLY A 72 2.97 -10.14 19.22
C GLY A 72 4.47 -10.29 19.47
N LEU A 73 5.34 -9.93 18.51
CA LEU A 73 6.79 -10.04 18.66
C LEU A 73 7.38 -8.89 19.49
N ILE A 74 6.75 -7.72 19.40
CA ILE A 74 7.16 -6.51 20.13
C ILE A 74 5.93 -5.77 20.68
N LYS A 75 6.13 -5.07 21.79
CA LYS A 75 5.22 -4.01 22.26
C LYS A 75 5.99 -2.71 22.28
N PHE A 76 5.38 -1.61 21.84
CA PHE A 76 6.01 -0.30 21.94
C PHE A 76 5.09 0.73 22.58
N LYS A 77 5.70 1.74 23.20
CA LYS A 77 5.05 2.97 23.63
C LYS A 77 5.66 4.12 22.84
N GLU A 78 4.82 4.91 22.19
CA GLU A 78 5.30 6.06 21.42
C GLU A 78 5.94 7.09 22.35
N GLY A 79 7.09 7.58 21.92
CA GLY A 79 7.78 8.67 22.58
C GLY A 79 7.19 10.01 22.18
N THR A 80 7.26 11.00 23.07
CA THR A 80 6.94 12.39 22.73
C THR A 80 8.05 12.96 21.85
N ALA A 81 7.68 13.48 20.68
CA ALA A 81 8.56 13.86 19.56
C ALA A 81 9.77 14.78 19.90
N LYS A 82 9.82 15.40 21.09
CA LYS A 82 10.88 16.32 21.51
C LYS A 82 11.66 15.91 22.77
N THR A 83 11.18 14.94 23.57
CA THR A 83 11.69 14.75 24.94
C THR A 83 11.93 13.30 25.34
N ARG A 84 11.20 12.34 24.78
CA ARG A 84 11.34 10.92 25.14
C ARG A 84 11.36 10.04 23.89
N PRO A 85 12.40 9.22 23.68
CA PRO A 85 12.42 8.24 22.59
C PRO A 85 11.34 7.17 22.79
N ALA A 86 10.99 6.47 21.71
CA ALA A 86 10.05 5.36 21.79
C ALA A 86 10.60 4.23 22.65
N GLN A 87 9.73 3.64 23.47
CA GLN A 87 10.08 2.55 24.37
C GLN A 87 9.62 1.22 23.76
N TYR A 88 10.49 0.22 23.72
CA TYR A 88 10.24 -1.10 23.16
C TYR A 88 10.35 -2.18 24.22
N THR A 89 9.49 -3.18 24.09
CA THR A 89 9.49 -4.42 24.85
C THR A 89 9.51 -5.57 23.84
N LEU A 90 10.55 -6.40 23.91
CA LEU A 90 10.59 -7.65 23.14
C LEU A 90 9.73 -8.68 23.88
N LEU A 91 8.84 -9.35 23.15
CA LEU A 91 7.83 -10.25 23.71
C LEU A 91 8.12 -11.74 23.46
N CYS A 92 9.26 -12.08 22.87
CA CYS A 92 9.76 -13.45 22.88
C CYS A 92 9.89 -13.90 24.35
N ILE A 93 9.13 -14.84 24.92
CA ILE A 93 8.09 -15.78 24.47
C ILE A 93 7.14 -15.91 25.69
N LEU A 94 5.83 -15.65 25.59
CA LEU A 94 4.84 -15.95 26.65
C LEU A 94 4.22 -17.36 26.49
N GLN A 95 5.02 -18.38 26.14
CA GLN A 95 4.52 -19.76 25.99
C GLN A 95 5.37 -20.82 26.71
N ASP A 96 6.39 -20.44 27.48
CA ASP A 96 7.06 -21.36 28.41
C ASP A 96 7.09 -20.78 29.83
N THR A 97 5.91 -20.68 30.45
CA THR A 97 5.82 -20.87 31.90
C THR A 97 4.64 -21.79 32.17
N VAL A 98 4.91 -23.09 32.18
CA VAL A 98 4.13 -24.04 32.98
C VAL A 98 4.19 -23.54 34.42
N LYS A 99 3.07 -23.04 34.93
CA LYS A 99 2.72 -23.13 36.35
C LYS A 99 1.39 -23.83 36.40
N ASP A 100 1.46 -25.08 36.83
CA ASP A 100 0.36 -25.92 37.24
C ASP A 100 -0.66 -25.14 38.08
N THR A 101 -1.94 -25.29 37.76
CA THR A 101 -2.95 -25.89 38.64
C THR A 101 -4.31 -25.85 37.95
N HIS A 102 -4.74 -27.04 37.52
CA HIS A 102 -6.07 -27.55 37.18
C HIS A 102 -7.26 -26.58 37.06
N SER A 103 -7.95 -26.62 35.91
CA SER A 103 -9.18 -27.44 35.79
C SER A 103 -9.77 -27.35 34.38
N ALA A 104 -9.77 -28.51 33.69
CA ALA A 104 -10.84 -29.07 32.84
C ALA A 104 -11.34 -28.20 31.64
N THR A 105 -11.44 -28.65 30.38
CA THR A 105 -11.72 -29.98 29.81
C THR A 105 -11.48 -29.92 28.28
N LEU A 106 -10.69 -30.86 27.74
CA LEU A 106 -10.79 -31.66 26.50
C LEU A 106 -11.44 -31.03 25.24
N THR A 107 -10.99 -31.19 23.99
CA THR A 107 -10.43 -32.30 23.17
C THR A 107 -10.01 -31.66 21.82
N ASP A 108 -9.27 -32.19 20.85
CA ASP A 108 -8.47 -33.38 20.64
C ASP A 108 -7.59 -33.05 19.41
N THR A 109 -6.34 -33.51 19.44
CA THR A 109 -5.62 -34.13 18.32
C THR A 109 -5.70 -33.49 16.91
N VAL A 110 -4.63 -32.77 16.51
CA VAL A 110 -3.94 -33.06 15.24
C VAL A 110 -2.43 -32.88 15.44
N SER A 111 -1.71 -33.97 15.25
CA SER A 111 -0.26 -34.10 15.29
C SER A 111 0.42 -33.36 14.13
N TYR A 112 1.46 -32.58 14.44
CA TYR A 112 2.34 -31.98 13.45
C TYR A 112 3.33 -33.04 12.94
N THR A 113 3.31 -33.28 11.64
CA THR A 113 4.43 -33.91 10.91
C THR A 113 4.98 -32.86 9.95
N LEU A 114 6.22 -32.44 10.21
CA LEU A 114 7.02 -31.57 9.34
C LEU A 114 7.63 -32.44 8.24
N ASP A 115 7.06 -32.40 7.04
CA ASP A 115 7.71 -32.88 5.82
C ASP A 115 8.09 -31.67 4.94
N TYR A 116 9.39 -31.42 4.83
CA TYR A 116 9.97 -30.45 3.91
C TYR A 116 10.05 -31.04 2.51
N THR A 117 9.41 -30.41 1.53
CA THR A 117 9.85 -30.47 0.13
C THR A 117 9.55 -29.15 -0.56
N LEU A 118 10.61 -28.36 -0.82
CA LEU A 118 10.56 -27.23 -1.76
C LEU A 118 10.69 -27.74 -3.20
N PRO A 119 10.02 -27.07 -4.15
CA PRO A 119 10.79 -26.41 -5.19
C PRO A 119 10.40 -24.93 -5.37
N CYS A 120 11.41 -24.08 -5.54
CA CYS A 120 11.27 -22.69 -5.96
C CYS A 120 10.87 -22.58 -7.44
N THR A 121 9.92 -21.68 -7.74
CA THR A 121 9.92 -20.90 -9.00
C THR A 121 9.37 -19.49 -8.75
N TYR A 122 10.08 -18.49 -9.25
CA TYR A 122 9.66 -17.08 -9.33
C TYR A 122 8.40 -16.94 -10.21
N THR A 123 7.48 -16.04 -9.84
CA THR A 123 6.81 -15.10 -10.77
C THR A 123 5.99 -14.06 -9.99
N LYS A 124 6.17 -12.78 -10.35
CA LYS A 124 5.11 -11.79 -10.20
C LYS A 124 3.98 -12.23 -11.13
N ASP A 125 2.79 -12.47 -10.60
CA ASP A 125 1.56 -11.95 -11.18
C ASP A 125 0.36 -12.14 -10.24
N ASN A 126 -0.57 -11.21 -10.34
CA ASN A 126 -1.83 -11.16 -9.63
C ASN A 126 -2.66 -12.44 -9.84
N THR A 127 -3.48 -12.81 -8.86
CA THR A 127 -4.97 -12.81 -8.94
C THR A 127 -5.56 -13.70 -7.84
N LYS A 128 -6.31 -13.11 -6.91
CA LYS A 128 -7.47 -13.70 -6.23
C LYS A 128 -8.45 -12.53 -6.02
N GLN A 129 -9.40 -12.25 -6.93
CA GLN A 129 -10.63 -13.01 -7.15
C GLN A 129 -11.19 -13.53 -5.81
N ASP A 130 -11.92 -12.63 -5.13
CA ASP A 130 -13.12 -12.90 -4.32
C ASP A 130 -13.71 -11.58 -3.76
N LYS A 131 -13.77 -10.56 -4.62
CA LYS A 131 -14.35 -9.22 -4.31
C LYS A 131 -14.84 -8.50 -5.57
N LYS A 132 -15.30 -9.24 -6.59
CA LYS A 132 -15.50 -8.71 -7.95
C LYS A 132 -16.92 -8.17 -8.22
N GLU A 133 -17.92 -8.52 -7.41
CA GLU A 133 -19.30 -8.06 -7.63
C GLU A 133 -19.57 -6.70 -6.96
N GLU A 134 -19.20 -6.51 -5.69
CA GLU A 134 -19.40 -5.23 -4.99
C GLU A 134 -18.52 -4.07 -5.51
N LYS A 135 -17.37 -4.40 -6.11
CA LYS A 135 -16.41 -3.40 -6.61
C LYS A 135 -16.76 -2.92 -8.01
N LYS A 136 -17.33 -3.77 -8.87
CA LYS A 136 -17.81 -3.38 -10.21
C LYS A 136 -18.93 -2.34 -10.10
N GLU A 137 -19.85 -2.50 -9.16
CA GLU A 137 -20.93 -1.54 -8.94
C GLU A 137 -20.37 -0.16 -8.53
N LYS A 138 -19.38 -0.11 -7.64
CA LYS A 138 -18.70 1.15 -7.28
C LYS A 138 -17.82 1.72 -8.40
N GLU A 139 -17.29 0.90 -9.31
CA GLU A 139 -16.55 1.41 -10.47
C GLU A 139 -17.49 2.02 -11.51
N ILE A 140 -18.64 1.40 -11.78
CA ILE A 140 -19.70 1.94 -12.66
C ILE A 140 -20.21 3.27 -12.10
N LEU A 141 -20.40 3.39 -10.78
CA LEU A 141 -20.87 4.63 -10.16
C LEU A 141 -19.94 5.84 -10.34
N ASN A 142 -18.67 5.63 -10.68
CA ASN A 142 -17.69 6.72 -10.81
C ASN A 142 -17.21 6.95 -12.26
N THR A 143 -17.48 6.02 -13.18
CA THR A 143 -17.18 6.18 -14.60
C THR A 143 -18.41 6.71 -15.32
N PRO A 144 -18.43 7.98 -15.76
CA PRO A 144 -19.56 8.51 -16.50
C PRO A 144 -19.74 7.80 -17.83
N THR A 145 -20.97 7.79 -18.31
CA THR A 145 -21.27 7.41 -19.70
C THR A 145 -20.93 8.57 -20.64
N VAL A 146 -20.58 8.27 -21.89
CA VAL A 146 -20.36 9.30 -22.94
C VAL A 146 -21.56 10.26 -23.04
N GLU A 147 -22.78 9.73 -22.90
CA GLU A 147 -24.02 10.52 -22.88
C GLU A 147 -24.10 11.51 -21.71
N GLU A 148 -23.66 11.11 -20.52
CA GLU A 148 -23.65 12.01 -19.36
C GLU A 148 -22.66 13.17 -19.57
N ILE A 149 -21.51 12.86 -20.17
CA ILE A 149 -20.49 13.86 -20.51
C ILE A 149 -21.01 14.79 -21.60
N SER A 150 -21.70 14.27 -22.62
CA SER A 150 -22.23 15.08 -23.71
C SER A 150 -23.31 16.04 -23.22
N ILE A 151 -24.24 15.58 -22.37
CA ILE A 151 -25.24 16.42 -21.72
C ILE A 151 -24.53 17.54 -20.94
N TYR A 152 -23.54 17.20 -20.12
CA TYR A 152 -22.83 18.19 -19.30
C TYR A 152 -22.02 19.21 -20.12
N CYS A 153 -21.40 18.79 -21.22
CA CYS A 153 -20.67 19.69 -22.13
C CYS A 153 -21.63 20.61 -22.89
N ASN A 154 -22.79 20.10 -23.30
CA ASN A 154 -23.85 20.87 -23.96
C ASN A 154 -24.48 21.89 -23.01
N GLU A 155 -24.80 21.51 -21.76
CA GLU A 155 -25.30 22.42 -20.72
C GLU A 155 -24.34 23.59 -20.47
N ARG A 156 -23.03 23.32 -20.56
CA ARG A 156 -21.97 24.30 -20.34
C ARG A 156 -21.63 25.12 -21.59
N GLN A 157 -22.04 24.68 -22.77
CA GLN A 157 -21.65 25.24 -24.08
C GLN A 157 -20.12 25.43 -24.21
N ASN A 158 -19.35 24.44 -23.72
CA ASN A 158 -17.89 24.55 -23.61
C ASN A 158 -17.12 24.10 -24.86
N GLY A 159 -17.82 23.62 -25.90
CA GLY A 159 -17.20 23.16 -27.16
C GLY A 159 -16.32 21.91 -27.02
N ILE A 160 -16.41 21.18 -25.90
CA ILE A 160 -15.62 19.96 -25.69
C ILE A 160 -16.33 18.77 -26.35
N ASP A 161 -15.60 18.03 -27.19
CA ASP A 161 -16.05 16.73 -27.68
C ASP A 161 -16.05 15.69 -26.54
N ALA A 162 -17.25 15.24 -26.18
CA ALA A 162 -17.48 14.27 -25.11
C ALA A 162 -16.81 12.92 -25.39
N GLY A 163 -16.75 12.48 -26.64
CA GLY A 163 -16.10 11.22 -27.02
C GLY A 163 -14.60 11.28 -26.78
N VAL A 164 -13.96 12.36 -27.22
CA VAL A 164 -12.51 12.58 -27.02
C VAL A 164 -12.16 12.68 -25.53
N PHE A 165 -12.99 13.35 -24.74
CA PHE A 165 -12.82 13.41 -23.29
C PHE A 165 -12.93 12.03 -22.65
N PHE A 166 -13.94 11.24 -23.04
CA PHE A 166 -14.16 9.89 -22.52
C PHE A 166 -12.98 8.97 -22.86
N ASP A 167 -12.57 8.89 -24.12
CA ASP A 167 -11.50 7.98 -24.56
C ASP A 167 -10.15 8.30 -23.89
N PHE A 168 -9.86 9.58 -23.67
CA PHE A 168 -8.64 10.00 -22.97
C PHE A 168 -8.59 9.48 -21.52
N TYR A 169 -9.70 9.52 -20.80
CA TYR A 169 -9.74 9.02 -19.42
C TYR A 169 -9.98 7.52 -19.34
N GLN A 170 -10.67 6.93 -20.31
CA GLN A 170 -10.84 5.50 -20.45
C GLN A 170 -9.49 4.80 -20.65
N SER A 171 -8.64 5.32 -21.56
CA SER A 171 -7.28 4.80 -21.79
C SER A 171 -6.36 4.94 -20.55
N LYS A 172 -6.69 5.83 -19.63
CA LYS A 172 -5.98 6.04 -18.35
C LYS A 172 -6.61 5.32 -17.17
N GLY A 173 -7.64 4.51 -17.38
CA GLY A 173 -8.38 3.85 -16.31
C GLY A 173 -9.02 4.83 -15.32
N TRP A 174 -9.45 5.99 -15.80
CA TRP A 174 -10.02 7.07 -15.00
C TRP A 174 -9.09 7.55 -13.88
N MET A 175 -7.80 7.71 -14.16
CA MET A 175 -6.81 8.19 -13.19
C MET A 175 -6.37 9.65 -13.45
N ILE A 176 -6.15 10.39 -12.36
CA ILE A 176 -5.47 11.70 -12.33
C ILE A 176 -4.20 11.55 -11.49
N GLY A 177 -3.05 11.50 -12.14
CA GLY A 177 -1.77 11.22 -11.46
C GLY A 177 -1.76 9.81 -10.88
N ARG A 178 -1.56 9.69 -9.56
CA ARG A 178 -1.56 8.39 -8.84
C ARG A 178 -2.93 7.99 -8.29
N ASN A 179 -3.93 8.86 -8.40
CA ASN A 179 -5.24 8.68 -7.77
C ASN A 179 -6.31 8.44 -8.82
N LYS A 180 -7.32 7.61 -8.48
CA LYS A 180 -8.54 7.47 -9.31
C LYS A 180 -9.35 8.77 -9.27
N MET A 181 -9.86 9.19 -10.43
CA MET A 181 -10.73 10.34 -10.60
C MET A 181 -12.03 10.09 -9.83
N ARG A 182 -12.41 11.06 -9.00
CA ARG A 182 -13.66 11.02 -8.20
C ARG A 182 -14.77 11.88 -8.78
N ASP A 183 -14.40 12.95 -9.48
CA ASP A 183 -15.33 13.91 -10.08
C ASP A 183 -14.86 14.24 -11.49
N TRP A 184 -15.53 13.63 -12.48
CA TRP A 184 -15.24 13.83 -13.89
C TRP A 184 -15.72 15.19 -14.40
N ARG A 185 -16.76 15.79 -13.78
CA ARG A 185 -17.26 17.12 -14.15
C ARG A 185 -16.23 18.19 -13.81
N ALA A 186 -15.52 18.03 -12.69
CA ALA A 186 -14.38 18.89 -12.37
C ALA A 186 -13.25 18.77 -13.40
N ALA A 187 -12.99 17.58 -13.93
CA ALA A 187 -11.98 17.37 -14.97
C ALA A 187 -12.39 18.03 -16.31
N VAL A 188 -13.67 17.99 -16.69
CA VAL A 188 -14.21 18.72 -17.86
C VAL A 188 -13.93 20.22 -17.75
N ARG A 189 -14.15 20.84 -16.59
CA ARG A 189 -13.87 22.27 -16.35
C ARG A 189 -12.37 22.61 -16.46
N VAL A 190 -11.49 21.66 -16.16
CA VAL A 190 -10.04 21.84 -16.33
C VAL A 190 -9.64 21.69 -17.81
N TRP A 191 -10.27 20.75 -18.52
CA TRP A 191 -10.10 20.58 -19.96
C TRP A 191 -10.52 21.83 -20.75
N GLU A 192 -11.64 22.44 -20.35
CA GLU A 192 -12.13 23.70 -20.92
C GLU A 192 -11.06 24.80 -20.87
N LYS A 193 -10.40 24.97 -19.71
CA LYS A 193 -9.33 25.98 -19.53
C LYS A 193 -8.06 25.70 -20.34
N LYS A 194 -7.87 24.46 -20.81
CA LYS A 194 -6.66 24.04 -21.53
C LYS A 194 -6.81 24.05 -23.04
N GLN A 195 -8.04 24.10 -23.56
CA GLN A 195 -8.29 24.31 -24.99
C GLN A 195 -7.87 25.75 -25.34
N PRO A 196 -6.96 25.98 -26.31
CA PRO A 196 -6.72 27.33 -26.80
C PRO A 196 -8.02 27.85 -27.40
N ALA A 197 -8.43 29.08 -27.04
CA ALA A 197 -9.70 29.68 -27.44
C ALA A 197 -9.93 29.55 -28.96
N SER A 198 -10.74 28.58 -29.38
CA SER A 198 -11.22 28.47 -30.75
C SER A 198 -12.22 29.61 -30.97
N LYS A 199 -11.74 30.70 -31.55
CA LYS A 199 -12.60 31.79 -32.04
C LYS A 199 -13.58 31.20 -33.05
N HIS A 200 -14.86 31.18 -32.68
CA HIS A 200 -15.94 31.17 -33.67
C HIS A 200 -15.85 32.51 -34.40
N ASN A 201 -15.41 32.49 -35.67
CA ASN A 201 -15.75 33.52 -36.64
C ASN A 201 -15.87 32.84 -38.00
N SER A 202 -17.11 32.74 -38.46
CA SER A 202 -17.43 32.53 -39.86
C SER A 202 -16.78 33.68 -40.65
N ALA A 203 -15.86 33.34 -41.53
CA ALA A 203 -15.40 34.24 -42.58
C ALA A 203 -15.23 33.41 -43.84
N ASP A 204 -16.22 33.54 -44.74
CA ASP A 204 -16.10 33.17 -46.13
C ASP A 204 -14.77 33.69 -46.69
N HIS A 205 -14.00 32.81 -47.30
CA HIS A 205 -13.05 33.23 -48.32
C HIS A 205 -13.02 32.22 -49.46
N ASP A 206 -13.81 32.55 -50.48
CA ASP A 206 -13.64 32.09 -51.85
C ASP A 206 -12.21 32.39 -52.33
N ASN A 207 -11.56 31.39 -52.93
CA ASN A 207 -10.57 31.63 -53.98
C ASN A 207 -10.35 30.36 -54.81
N SER A 208 -11.08 30.26 -55.93
CA SER A 208 -10.65 29.44 -57.05
C SER A 208 -9.27 29.89 -57.55
N LYS A 209 -8.30 28.99 -57.67
CA LYS A 209 -7.38 29.00 -58.83
C LYS A 209 -6.62 27.69 -59.00
N SER A 210 -6.78 27.20 -60.23
CA SER A 210 -6.18 26.04 -60.88
C SER A 210 -4.65 26.05 -60.84
N TYR A 211 -4.04 24.87 -60.76
CA TYR A 211 -2.65 24.65 -61.16
C TYR A 211 -2.63 23.87 -62.47
N GLU A 212 -2.26 24.55 -63.55
CA GLU A 212 -1.63 23.91 -64.69
C GLU A 212 -0.16 23.61 -64.39
N ASN A 213 0.25 22.42 -64.85
CA ASN A 213 1.53 22.04 -65.43
C ASN A 213 2.83 22.58 -64.82
N PHE A 214 3.67 21.69 -64.30
CA PHE A 214 4.97 21.33 -64.90
C PHE A 214 5.43 19.96 -64.39
#